data_AF-A0A661JLF7-F1
#
_entry.id   AF-A0A661JLF7-F1
#
_cell.length_a   1.000
_cell.length_b   1.000
_cell.length_c   1.000
_cell.angle_alpha   90.00
_cell.angle_beta   90.00
_cell.angle_gamma   90.00
#
_symmetry.space_group_name_H-M   'P 1'
#
loop_
_entity.id
_entity.type
_entity.pdbx_description
1 polymer ?
#
loop_
_entity_poly.entity_id
_entity_poly.type
_entity_poly.pdbx_seq_one_letter_code
_entity_poly.pdbx_strand_id
1 'polypeptide(L)'
;MNRKILVSLLVVFALSIVLSLFTVQANAAKVPKDILVFASTDSITTWDPSAAYSTESSYMPNIYETLIWVSPPGSKEPFQPGLATRWEVDSKG
;
A
#
# COMPACT_ATOMS: atom_id res chain seq x y z
N MET A 1 38.25 0.39 -39.08
CA MET A 1 37.91 1.37 -38.02
C MET A 1 39.01 1.38 -36.97
N ASN A 2 39.53 2.55 -36.57
CA ASN A 2 40.68 2.63 -35.67
C ASN A 2 40.32 2.12 -34.26
N ARG A 3 41.13 1.24 -33.67
CA ARG A 3 40.90 0.65 -32.33
C ARG A 3 40.62 1.71 -31.26
N LYS A 4 41.26 2.88 -31.37
CA LYS A 4 41.05 4.02 -30.47
C LYS A 4 39.64 4.63 -30.60
N ILE A 5 39.09 4.65 -31.82
CA ILE A 5 37.73 5.14 -32.11
C ILE A 5 36.69 4.16 -31.55
N LEU A 6 36.90 2.85 -31.71
CA LEU A 6 36.00 1.82 -31.16
C LEU A 6 35.94 1.88 -29.61
N VAL A 7 37.09 2.01 -28.95
CA VAL A 7 37.16 2.11 -27.48
C VAL A 7 36.49 3.39 -26.98
N SER A 8 36.69 4.51 -27.68
CA SER A 8 36.06 5.78 -27.30
C SER A 8 34.53 5.71 -27.41
N LEU A 9 34.00 5.08 -28.46
CA LEU A 9 32.56 4.87 -28.63
C LEU A 9 31.96 3.99 -27.54
N LEU A 10 32.66 2.91 -27.13
CA LEU A 10 32.20 2.04 -26.05
C LEU A 10 32.17 2.76 -24.70
N VAL A 11 33.15 3.62 -24.41
CA VAL A 11 33.18 4.42 -23.18
C VAL A 11 32.04 5.44 -23.17
N VAL A 12 31.79 6.14 -24.28
CA VAL A 12 30.68 7.09 -24.38
C VAL A 12 29.34 6.36 -24.23
N PHE A 13 29.19 5.19 -24.85
CA PHE A 13 27.99 4.37 -24.72
C PHE A 13 27.76 3.90 -23.28
N ALA A 14 28.79 3.36 -22.62
CA ALA A 14 28.70 2.96 -21.21
C ALA A 14 28.38 4.16 -20.30
N LEU A 15 29.00 5.31 -20.53
CA LEU A 15 28.74 6.53 -19.77
C LEU A 15 27.31 7.05 -19.98
N SER A 16 26.77 6.92 -21.20
CA SER A 16 25.39 7.30 -21.50
C SER A 16 24.35 6.39 -20.82
N ILE A 17 24.65 5.09 -20.65
CA ILE A 17 23.82 4.15 -19.87
C ILE A 17 23.86 4.49 -18.38
N VAL A 18 25.04 4.79 -17.84
CA VAL A 18 25.17 5.19 -16.43
C VAL A 18 24.42 6.50 -16.19
N LEU A 19 24.55 7.48 -17.10
CA LEU A 19 23.87 8.76 -16.98
C LEU A 19 22.34 8.61 -17.08
N SER A 20 21.83 7.73 -17.96
CA SER A 20 20.40 7.49 -18.06
C SER A 20 19.83 6.80 -16.81
N LEU A 21 20.58 5.92 -16.15
CA LEU A 21 20.20 5.33 -14.86
C LEU A 21 20.05 6.39 -13.74
N PHE A 22 20.83 7.47 -13.76
CA PHE A 22 20.67 8.58 -12.80
C PHE A 22 19.50 9.52 -13.11
N THR A 23 19.03 9.57 -14.37
CA THR A 23 17.86 10.39 -14.76
C THR A 23 16.52 9.69 -14.51
N VAL A 24 16.51 8.39 -14.21
CA VAL A 24 15.32 7.72 -13.65
C VAL A 24 15.23 8.04 -12.16
N GLN A 25 15.20 9.32 -11.83
CA GLN A 25 14.52 9.74 -10.62
C GLN A 25 13.05 9.46 -10.91
N ALA A 26 12.54 8.38 -10.29
CA ALA A 26 11.11 8.14 -10.24
C ALA A 26 10.47 9.46 -9.85
N ASN A 27 9.68 10.04 -10.77
CA ASN A 27 8.73 11.09 -10.44
C ASN A 27 7.67 10.42 -9.56
N ALA A 28 8.03 10.05 -8.33
CA ALA A 28 7.07 9.92 -7.27
C ALA A 28 6.44 11.31 -7.21
N ALA A 29 5.19 11.41 -7.68
CA ALA A 29 4.44 12.65 -7.60
C ALA A 29 4.63 13.21 -6.19
N LYS A 30 4.81 14.53 -6.04
CA LYS A 30 4.78 15.17 -4.72
C LYS A 30 3.36 14.98 -4.18
N VAL A 31 3.10 13.84 -3.56
CA VAL A 31 1.86 13.55 -2.87
C VAL A 31 1.83 14.48 -1.65
N PRO A 32 0.75 15.24 -1.46
CA PRO A 32 0.53 16.01 -0.23
C PRO A 32 0.75 15.14 1.01
N LYS A 33 1.30 15.70 2.09
CA LYS A 33 1.70 14.93 3.30
C LYS A 33 0.52 14.23 3.99
N ASP A 34 -0.68 14.71 3.74
CA ASP A 34 -1.96 14.25 4.25
C ASP A 34 -2.66 13.24 3.34
N ILE A 35 -2.04 12.87 2.21
CA ILE A 35 -2.57 11.86 1.29
C ILE A 35 -1.69 10.61 1.38
N LEU A 36 -2.30 9.50 1.82
CA LEU A 36 -1.71 8.17 1.68
C LEU A 36 -2.09 7.59 0.31
N VAL A 37 -1.10 7.31 -0.53
CA VAL A 37 -1.30 6.54 -1.77
C VAL A 37 -1.01 5.07 -1.47
N PHE A 38 -2.02 4.22 -1.65
CA PHE A 38 -1.93 2.78 -1.42
C PHE A 38 -2.04 2.02 -2.73
N ALA A 39 -1.07 1.14 -3.01
CA ALA A 39 -1.09 0.26 -4.17
C ALA A 39 -1.57 -1.13 -3.75
N SER A 40 -2.47 -1.72 -4.54
CA SER A 40 -2.99 -3.07 -4.37
C SER A 40 -2.79 -3.89 -5.63
N THR A 41 -2.55 -5.19 -5.46
CA THR A 41 -2.43 -6.15 -6.58
C THR A 41 -3.78 -6.56 -7.16
N ASP A 42 -4.85 -6.28 -6.43
CA ASP A 42 -6.21 -6.71 -6.79
C ASP A 42 -7.17 -5.52 -6.84
N SER A 43 -8.20 -5.66 -7.67
CA SER A 43 -9.21 -4.63 -7.94
C SER A 43 -10.36 -4.70 -6.95
N ILE A 44 -10.97 -3.55 -6.66
CA ILE A 44 -12.22 -3.51 -5.90
C ILE A 44 -13.37 -3.91 -6.84
N THR A 45 -14.11 -4.94 -6.47
CA THR A 45 -15.21 -5.51 -7.27
C THR A 45 -16.59 -5.11 -6.77
N THR A 46 -16.73 -4.86 -5.47
CA THR A 46 -17.98 -4.41 -4.85
C THR A 46 -17.71 -3.58 -3.59
N TRP A 47 -18.62 -2.66 -3.26
CA TRP A 47 -18.61 -1.96 -1.96
C TRP A 47 -19.68 -2.50 -1.01
N ASP A 48 -20.48 -3.48 -1.43
CA ASP A 48 -21.45 -4.14 -0.56
C ASP A 48 -20.72 -5.14 0.35
N PRO A 49 -20.63 -4.89 1.67
CA PRO A 49 -19.93 -5.78 2.60
C PRO A 49 -20.56 -7.18 2.70
N SER A 50 -21.83 -7.34 2.33
CA SER A 50 -22.50 -8.65 2.32
C SER A 50 -22.14 -9.50 1.09
N ALA A 51 -21.62 -8.88 0.03
CA ALA A 51 -21.23 -9.52 -1.22
C ALA A 51 -19.70 -9.61 -1.42
N ALA A 52 -18.90 -8.98 -0.56
CA ALA A 52 -17.44 -8.98 -0.63
C ALA A 52 -16.83 -10.32 -0.15
N TYR A 53 -15.72 -10.75 -0.76
CA TYR A 53 -15.11 -12.07 -0.48
C TYR A 53 -13.69 -12.03 0.12
N SER A 54 -12.99 -10.89 0.11
CA SER A 54 -11.80 -10.60 0.97
C SER A 54 -10.99 -9.38 0.50
N THR A 55 -10.94 -9.12 -0.80
CA THR A 55 -10.12 -8.05 -1.39
C THR A 55 -10.44 -6.68 -0.80
N GLU A 56 -11.72 -6.44 -0.54
CA GLU A 56 -12.21 -5.17 -0.02
C GLU A 56 -12.03 -5.00 1.49
N SER A 57 -11.68 -6.06 2.22
CA SER A 57 -11.54 -6.05 3.69
C SER A 57 -10.46 -5.09 4.19
N SER A 58 -9.46 -4.76 3.37
CA SER A 58 -8.44 -3.76 3.73
C SER A 58 -8.94 -2.31 3.63
N TYR A 59 -10.02 -2.08 2.86
CA TYR A 59 -10.56 -0.75 2.62
C TYR A 59 -11.82 -0.48 3.44
N MET A 60 -12.69 -1.48 3.58
CA MET A 60 -13.99 -1.34 4.25
C MET A 60 -13.94 -0.77 5.67
N PRO A 61 -12.95 -1.09 6.53
CA PRO A 61 -12.78 -0.44 7.82
C PRO A 61 -12.65 1.10 7.79
N ASN A 62 -12.25 1.67 6.64
CA ASN A 62 -12.15 3.12 6.46
C ASN A 62 -13.46 3.76 5.95
N ILE A 63 -14.48 2.96 5.64
CA ILE A 63 -15.76 3.40 5.04
C ILE A 63 -16.93 3.07 5.95
N TYR A 64 -16.94 1.86 6.52
CA TYR A 64 -17.99 1.35 7.40
C TYR A 64 -17.48 1.27 8.83
N GLU A 65 -18.36 1.63 9.76
CA GLU A 65 -18.09 1.54 11.19
C GLU A 65 -18.62 0.22 11.76
N THR A 66 -17.81 -0.47 12.55
CA THR A 66 -18.17 -1.74 13.18
C THR A 66 -18.62 -1.55 14.63
N LEU A 67 -19.22 -2.58 15.23
CA LEU A 67 -19.57 -2.57 16.65
C LEU A 67 -18.33 -2.48 17.55
N ILE A 68 -17.29 -3.25 17.21
CA ILE A 68 -16.01 -3.29 17.93
C ILE A 68 -14.85 -3.29 16.92
N TRP A 69 -13.69 -2.87 17.37
CA TRP A 69 -12.44 -2.90 16.61
C TRP A 69 -11.44 -3.87 17.25
N VAL A 70 -10.62 -4.51 16.43
CA VAL A 70 -9.44 -5.24 16.91
C VAL A 70 -8.41 -4.24 17.40
N SER A 71 -7.89 -4.43 18.61
CA SER A 71 -6.84 -3.58 19.16
C SER A 71 -5.50 -3.82 18.48
N PRO A 72 -4.59 -2.82 18.43
CA PRO A 72 -3.25 -3.02 17.90
C PRO A 72 -2.49 -4.15 18.62
N PRO A 73 -1.57 -4.86 17.93
CA PRO A 73 -0.72 -5.86 18.57
C PRO A 73 0.01 -5.30 19.80
N GLY A 74 0.00 -6.06 20.91
CA GLY A 74 0.59 -5.63 22.18
C GLY A 74 -0.34 -4.80 23.09
N SER A 75 -1.57 -4.52 22.66
CA SER A 75 -2.58 -3.92 23.52
C SER A 75 -2.96 -4.84 24.67
N LYS A 76 -3.33 -4.25 25.81
CA LYS A 76 -3.78 -4.98 27.00
C LYS A 76 -5.07 -5.76 26.72
N GLU A 77 -6.02 -5.12 26.05
CA GLU A 77 -7.30 -5.72 25.68
C GLU A 77 -7.31 -6.03 24.17
N PRO A 78 -7.84 -7.18 23.73
CA PRO A 78 -7.80 -7.60 22.34
C PRO A 78 -8.76 -6.81 21.43
N PHE A 79 -9.76 -6.16 22.01
CA PHE A 79 -10.75 -5.36 21.28
C PHE A 79 -10.96 -4.00 21.96
N GLN A 80 -11.35 -3.01 21.16
CA GLN A 80 -11.71 -1.66 21.62
C GLN A 80 -13.10 -1.27 21.09
N PRO A 81 -13.82 -0.38 21.78
CA PRO A 81 -15.15 0.07 21.35
C PRO A 81 -15.17 0.69 19.95
N GLY A 82 -16.19 0.35 19.16
CA GLY A 82 -16.63 1.06 17.96
C GLY A 82 -18.00 1.69 18.22
N LEU A 83 -18.99 1.40 17.37
CA LEU A 83 -20.39 1.79 17.62
C LEU A 83 -20.94 1.23 18.93
N ALA A 84 -20.51 0.03 19.33
CA ALA A 84 -20.87 -0.54 20.62
C ALA A 84 -19.86 -0.13 21.69
N THR A 85 -20.37 0.44 22.78
CA THR A 85 -19.57 0.83 23.95
C THR A 85 -19.45 -0.28 24.99
N ARG A 86 -20.27 -1.34 24.88
CA ARG A 86 -20.27 -2.52 25.77
C ARG A 86 -20.74 -3.74 25.01
N TRP A 87 -20.16 -4.89 25.32
CA TRP A 87 -20.57 -6.21 24.85
C TRP A 87 -20.35 -7.24 25.96
N GLU A 88 -21.13 -8.32 25.93
CA GLU A 88 -20.99 -9.45 26.84
C GLU A 88 -21.44 -10.72 26.13
N VAL A 89 -20.96 -11.88 26.59
CA VAL A 89 -21.39 -13.20 26.14
C VAL A 89 -22.03 -13.89 27.34
N ASP A 90 -23.20 -14.49 27.16
CA ASP A 90 -23.87 -15.19 28.25
C ASP A 90 -23.33 -16.62 28.44
N SER A 91 -23.90 -17.36 29.40
CA SER A 91 -23.42 -18.70 29.74
C SER A 91 -23.69 -19.78 28.68
N LYS A 92 -24.48 -19.47 27.64
CA LYS A 92 -24.84 -20.36 26.54
C LYS A 92 -24.10 -20.03 25.24
N GLY A 93 -23.37 -18.91 25.21
CA GLY A 93 -22.74 -18.40 23.99
C GLY A 93 -23.75 -17.76 23.05
#